data_AF-A0A7V4ENC9-F1
#
_entry.id   AF-A0A7V4ENC9-F1
#
_cell.length_a   1.000
_cell.length_b   1.000
_cell.length_c   1.000
_cell.angle_alpha   90.00
_cell.angle_beta   90.00
_cell.angle_gamma   90.00
#
_symmetry.space_group_name_H-M   'P 1'
#
loop_
_entity.id
_entity.type
_entity.pdbx_description
1 polymer ?
#
loop_
_entity_poly.entity_id
_entity_poly.type
_entity_poly.pdbx_seq_one_letter_code
_entity_poly.pdbx_strand_id
1 'polypeptide(L)'
;MNTSLFEFYCPVKIISGALALSSLPYEMRSAGVTRAMVVTDAGVKGAGLISILENAFDGSGCDIGCIYDETPPDSAHTTVNQVAQLYREHKCDCFVAVGGGSCIDTAKAANIVVSEDTDDLMKFRGADRLTKPTRPLFVAPTTAGTGSEVTLVAVINNTEAGVKMAFTSPRLCPTAAFIDPRMTLTCPPKITAATGMDALTHAIEAYYCLQKNPISDSLALTAIRLIMRSLIKCVENGKDENARLDMANGALAAGMAFSNSMVGVVHALAHATGGICHVPHGVANAILLPYGMENNLDMRAGVIAELAPHLCSVPAQGGDAQRAQAAIQAVRDMTAKLNKLCGLPLKLSDAGVARDKLEAIAKASINDGALTYNPEHVTAADALRILEQAF
;
A
#
# COMPACT_ATOMS: atom_id res chain seq x y z
N MET A 1 18.41 12.62 -20.52
CA MET A 1 18.08 12.91 -19.11
C MET A 1 17.12 14.08 -19.12
N ASN A 2 15.91 13.88 -18.60
CA ASN A 2 14.93 14.94 -18.45
C ASN A 2 15.41 15.89 -17.34
N THR A 3 15.57 17.19 -17.62
CA THR A 3 16.03 18.20 -16.65
C THR A 3 14.88 18.70 -15.76
N SER A 4 13.81 17.92 -15.64
CA SER A 4 12.62 18.27 -14.87
C SER A 4 12.93 18.25 -13.37
N LEU A 5 12.44 19.27 -12.66
CA LEU A 5 12.46 19.33 -11.20
C LEU A 5 11.72 18.11 -10.64
N PHE A 6 12.33 17.45 -9.64
CA PHE A 6 11.66 16.46 -8.81
C PHE A 6 11.97 16.74 -7.33
N GLU A 7 11.02 16.39 -6.48
CA GLU A 7 11.19 16.36 -5.03
C GLU A 7 11.09 14.91 -4.57
N PHE A 8 11.91 14.53 -3.58
CA PHE A 8 11.80 13.23 -2.93
C PHE A 8 11.78 13.44 -1.43
N TYR A 9 10.72 12.98 -0.78
CA TYR A 9 10.48 13.13 0.63
C TYR A 9 10.13 11.78 1.27
N CYS A 10 10.94 11.35 2.23
CA CYS A 10 10.69 10.17 3.06
C CYS A 10 11.45 10.34 4.39
N PRO A 11 10.85 10.98 5.41
CA PRO A 11 11.51 11.29 6.68
C PRO A 11 11.50 10.10 7.65
N VAL A 12 10.84 9.00 7.29
CA VAL A 12 10.58 7.85 8.16
C VAL A 12 11.89 7.14 8.51
N LYS A 13 12.14 6.93 9.80
CA LYS A 13 13.22 6.04 10.23
C LYS A 13 12.82 4.58 10.00
N ILE A 14 13.57 3.88 9.16
CA ILE A 14 13.31 2.47 8.82
C ILE A 14 14.16 1.57 9.71
N ILE A 15 13.52 0.69 10.47
CA ILE A 15 14.18 -0.40 11.21
C ILE A 15 13.70 -1.71 10.59
N SER A 16 14.59 -2.40 9.86
CA SER A 16 14.25 -3.61 9.12
C SER A 16 15.17 -4.78 9.48
N GLY A 17 14.58 -5.94 9.71
CA GLY A 17 15.31 -7.16 10.03
C GLY A 17 14.69 -7.99 11.14
N ALA A 18 15.40 -9.06 11.52
CA ALA A 18 14.99 -9.92 12.61
C ALA A 18 14.83 -9.13 13.91
N LEU A 19 13.71 -9.33 14.59
CA LEU A 19 13.37 -8.67 15.85
C LEU A 19 13.28 -7.13 15.78
N ALA A 20 13.12 -6.54 14.60
CA ALA A 20 13.05 -5.08 14.43
C ALA A 20 12.02 -4.43 15.38
N LEU A 21 10.84 -5.03 15.56
CA LEU A 21 9.79 -4.49 16.43
C LEU A 21 10.21 -4.39 17.90
N SER A 22 11.17 -5.21 18.35
CA SER A 22 11.65 -5.17 19.73
C SER A 22 12.38 -3.87 20.08
N SER A 23 12.78 -3.08 19.08
CA SER A 23 13.38 -1.75 19.29
C SER A 23 12.36 -0.62 19.46
N LEU A 24 11.06 -0.89 19.28
CA LEU A 24 10.01 0.13 19.30
C LEU A 24 9.98 0.98 20.58
N PRO A 25 10.08 0.41 21.82
CA PRO A 25 10.10 1.24 23.02
C PRO A 25 11.30 2.20 23.10
N TYR A 26 12.45 1.80 22.54
CA TYR A 26 13.61 2.69 22.46
C TYR A 26 13.33 3.89 21.54
N GLU A 27 12.72 3.65 20.38
CA GLU A 27 12.35 4.71 19.45
C GLU A 27 11.26 5.64 20.02
N MET A 28 10.29 5.10 20.77
CA MET A 28 9.32 5.89 21.53
C MET A 28 9.99 6.84 22.50
N ARG A 29 10.88 6.34 23.37
CA ARG A 29 11.61 7.19 24.32
C ARG A 29 12.50 8.21 23.63
N SER A 30 13.15 7.83 22.53
CA SER A 30 13.96 8.76 21.73
C SER A 30 13.11 9.89 21.13
N ALA A 31 11.83 9.66 20.89
CA ALA A 31 10.87 10.67 20.45
C ALA A 31 10.18 11.41 21.63
N GLY A 32 10.56 11.12 22.88
CA GLY A 32 10.03 11.77 24.07
C GLY A 32 8.62 11.33 24.48
N VAL A 33 8.17 10.16 24.03
CA VAL A 33 6.83 9.59 24.30
C VAL A 33 6.94 8.22 24.94
N THR A 34 5.98 7.84 25.77
CA THR A 34 6.03 6.57 26.51
C THR A 34 4.71 5.81 26.57
N ARG A 35 3.58 6.39 26.15
CA ARG A 35 2.24 5.79 26.32
C ARG A 35 1.48 5.70 25.00
N ALA A 36 1.50 4.51 24.40
CA ALA A 36 0.96 4.28 23.06
C ALA A 36 -0.57 4.10 23.03
N MET A 37 -1.21 4.70 22.03
CA MET A 37 -2.50 4.24 21.49
C MET A 37 -2.24 3.24 20.36
N VAL A 38 -2.54 1.97 20.60
CA VAL A 38 -2.35 0.91 19.60
C VAL A 38 -3.59 0.80 18.73
N VAL A 39 -3.39 0.83 17.40
CA VAL A 39 -4.46 0.66 16.40
C VAL A 39 -4.18 -0.61 15.61
N THR A 40 -5.12 -1.55 15.63
CA THR A 40 -5.03 -2.86 14.99
C THR A 40 -6.42 -3.36 14.57
N ASP A 41 -6.48 -4.59 14.05
CA ASP A 41 -7.71 -5.25 13.64
C ASP A 41 -7.86 -6.64 14.29
N ALA A 42 -9.08 -7.16 14.26
CA ALA A 42 -9.43 -8.42 14.88
C ALA A 42 -8.68 -9.62 14.25
N GLY A 43 -8.31 -9.54 12.97
CA GLY A 43 -7.51 -10.56 12.29
C GLY A 43 -6.08 -10.60 12.80
N VAL A 44 -5.45 -9.43 12.97
CA VAL A 44 -4.10 -9.29 13.55
C VAL A 44 -4.07 -9.77 15.00
N LYS A 45 -5.07 -9.40 15.80
CA LYS A 45 -5.21 -9.91 17.17
C LYS A 45 -5.44 -11.41 17.19
N GLY A 46 -6.34 -11.92 16.36
CA GLY A 46 -6.64 -13.36 16.23
C GLY A 46 -5.44 -14.18 15.76
N ALA A 47 -4.53 -13.58 14.99
CA ALA A 47 -3.27 -14.19 14.58
C ALA A 47 -2.18 -14.17 15.67
N GLY A 48 -2.46 -13.61 16.85
CA GLY A 48 -1.54 -13.55 17.98
C GLY A 48 -0.41 -12.51 17.84
N LEU A 49 -0.46 -11.64 16.82
CA LEU A 49 0.62 -10.69 16.53
C LEU A 49 0.76 -9.59 17.59
N ILE A 50 -0.32 -9.28 18.31
CA ILE A 50 -0.30 -8.32 19.42
C ILE A 50 0.58 -8.81 20.57
N SER A 51 0.70 -10.12 20.78
CA SER A 51 1.61 -10.65 21.80
C SER A 51 3.08 -10.31 21.53
N ILE A 52 3.48 -10.19 20.25
CA ILE A 52 4.83 -9.77 19.87
C ILE A 52 5.08 -8.31 20.30
N LEU A 53 4.06 -7.46 20.13
CA LEU A 53 4.10 -6.07 20.59
C LEU A 53 4.14 -5.99 22.11
N GLU A 54 3.25 -6.68 22.82
CA GLU A 54 3.20 -6.70 24.28
C GLU A 54 4.54 -7.16 24.88
N ASN A 55 5.15 -8.20 24.31
CA ASN A 55 6.47 -8.67 24.71
C ASN A 55 7.58 -7.64 24.46
N ALA A 56 7.46 -6.80 23.43
CA ALA A 56 8.40 -5.71 23.21
C ALA A 56 8.28 -4.62 24.29
N PHE A 57 7.08 -4.39 24.83
CA PHE A 57 6.83 -3.40 25.87
C PHE A 57 7.22 -3.88 27.28
N ASP A 58 7.26 -5.20 27.52
CA ASP A 58 7.56 -5.77 28.84
C ASP A 58 8.92 -5.28 29.40
N GLY A 59 8.90 -4.76 30.63
CA GLY A 59 10.08 -4.19 31.30
C GLY A 59 10.72 -2.98 30.60
N SER A 60 10.10 -2.43 29.55
CA SER A 60 10.75 -1.41 28.69
C SER A 60 10.67 0.02 29.25
N GLY A 61 9.78 0.27 30.21
CA GLY A 61 9.46 1.62 30.70
C GLY A 61 8.53 2.43 29.79
N CYS A 62 7.98 1.80 28.73
CA CYS A 62 6.86 2.32 27.94
C CYS A 62 5.60 1.50 28.24
N ASP A 63 4.43 2.13 28.07
CA ASP A 63 3.12 1.55 28.33
C ASP A 63 2.28 1.46 27.06
N ILE A 64 1.50 0.38 26.94
CA ILE A 64 0.34 0.35 26.04
C ILE A 64 -0.84 0.97 26.80
N GLY A 65 -1.21 2.20 26.44
CA GLY A 65 -2.27 2.94 27.13
C GLY A 65 -3.67 2.43 26.81
N CYS A 66 -3.88 2.08 25.53
CA CYS A 66 -5.11 1.46 25.02
C CYS A 66 -4.82 0.71 23.72
N ILE A 67 -5.59 -0.35 23.46
CA ILE A 67 -5.57 -1.10 22.20
C ILE A 67 -6.97 -0.99 21.59
N TYR A 68 -7.05 -0.45 20.38
CA TYR A 68 -8.24 -0.53 19.53
C TYR A 68 -8.01 -1.59 18.46
N ASP A 69 -8.80 -2.66 18.49
CA ASP A 69 -8.66 -3.86 17.65
C ASP A 69 -9.87 -4.09 16.73
N GLU A 70 -10.75 -3.11 16.61
CA GLU A 70 -11.99 -3.20 15.82
C GLU A 70 -11.89 -2.46 14.47
N THR A 71 -10.67 -2.19 13.97
CA THR A 71 -10.49 -1.51 12.69
C THR A 71 -11.11 -2.34 11.55
N PRO A 72 -12.13 -1.83 10.83
CA PRO A 72 -12.73 -2.57 9.74
C PRO A 72 -11.87 -2.47 8.46
N PRO A 73 -12.02 -3.42 7.52
CA PRO A 73 -11.50 -3.21 6.16
C PRO A 73 -12.06 -1.92 5.57
N ASP A 74 -11.21 -1.14 4.90
CA ASP A 74 -11.58 0.18 4.35
C ASP A 74 -12.20 1.11 5.41
N SER A 75 -11.44 1.35 6.49
CA SER A 75 -11.83 2.10 7.69
C SER A 75 -12.72 3.30 7.44
N ALA A 76 -13.81 3.38 8.20
CA ALA A 76 -14.75 4.48 8.16
C ALA A 76 -14.26 5.68 9.00
N HIS A 77 -14.71 6.88 8.63
CA HIS A 77 -14.46 8.09 9.41
C HIS A 77 -14.98 8.02 10.86
N THR A 78 -16.02 7.23 11.13
CA THR A 78 -16.54 7.01 12.50
C THR A 78 -15.54 6.27 13.38
N THR A 79 -14.87 5.25 12.85
CA THR A 79 -13.78 4.54 13.52
C THR A 79 -12.63 5.48 13.89
N VAL A 80 -12.29 6.41 13.01
CA VAL A 80 -11.23 7.40 13.25
C VAL A 80 -11.53 8.25 14.50
N ASN A 81 -12.76 8.75 14.61
CA ASN A 81 -13.17 9.57 15.75
C ASN A 81 -13.19 8.77 17.06
N GLN A 82 -13.61 7.50 17.02
CA GLN A 82 -13.56 6.61 18.19
C GLN A 82 -12.11 6.40 18.67
N VAL A 83 -11.17 6.14 17.75
CA VAL A 83 -9.74 5.98 18.07
C VAL A 83 -9.17 7.26 18.68
N ALA A 84 -9.53 8.43 18.12
CA ALA A 84 -9.10 9.73 18.64
C ALA A 84 -9.65 10.02 20.05
N GLN A 85 -10.88 9.61 20.33
CA GLN A 85 -11.48 9.71 21.66
C GLN A 85 -10.72 8.83 22.67
N LEU A 86 -10.48 7.56 22.34
CA LEU A 86 -9.74 6.63 23.20
C LEU A 86 -8.32 7.13 23.48
N TYR A 87 -7.63 7.70 22.49
CA TYR A 87 -6.32 8.32 22.66
C TYR A 87 -6.36 9.39 23.77
N ARG A 88 -7.37 10.28 23.75
CA ARG A 88 -7.53 11.36 24.74
C ARG A 88 -7.90 10.80 26.13
N GLU A 89 -8.85 9.87 26.20
CA GLU A 89 -9.33 9.26 27.45
C GLU A 89 -8.23 8.50 28.20
N HIS A 90 -7.43 7.73 27.47
CA HIS A 90 -6.33 6.93 28.03
C HIS A 90 -5.02 7.71 28.18
N LYS A 91 -5.04 9.02 27.86
CA LYS A 91 -3.89 9.93 27.94
C LYS A 91 -2.67 9.41 27.19
N CYS A 92 -2.90 8.80 26.03
CA CYS A 92 -1.82 8.38 25.15
C CYS A 92 -1.07 9.61 24.62
N ASP A 93 0.22 9.45 24.31
CA ASP A 93 1.09 10.51 23.80
C ASP A 93 1.65 10.21 22.41
N CYS A 94 1.52 8.97 21.93
CA CYS A 94 1.84 8.56 20.57
C CYS A 94 0.87 7.50 20.02
N PHE A 95 0.96 7.24 18.72
CA PHE A 95 0.25 6.15 18.06
C PHE A 95 1.21 5.02 17.69
N VAL A 96 0.73 3.78 17.83
CA VAL A 96 1.39 2.58 17.31
C VAL A 96 0.39 1.84 16.42
N ALA A 97 0.64 1.79 15.11
CA ALA A 97 -0.20 1.02 14.19
C ALA A 97 0.41 -0.37 13.97
N VAL A 98 -0.37 -1.42 14.23
CA VAL A 98 0.02 -2.81 13.94
C VAL A 98 -1.04 -3.43 13.05
N GLY A 99 -0.75 -3.56 11.76
CA GLY A 99 -1.73 -4.08 10.81
C GLY A 99 -1.36 -3.85 9.35
N GLY A 100 -2.34 -4.09 8.47
CA GLY A 100 -2.26 -3.68 7.06
C GLY A 100 -2.58 -2.19 6.87
N GLY A 101 -2.72 -1.78 5.61
CA GLY A 101 -3.00 -0.37 5.24
C GLY A 101 -4.19 0.24 5.98
N SER A 102 -5.29 -0.50 6.19
CA SER A 102 -6.46 0.02 6.90
C SER A 102 -6.15 0.46 8.34
N CYS A 103 -5.38 -0.33 9.11
CA CYS A 103 -4.97 0.03 10.48
C CYS A 103 -4.02 1.23 10.49
N ILE A 104 -3.08 1.28 9.53
CA ILE A 104 -2.10 2.35 9.42
C ILE A 104 -2.79 3.67 9.04
N ASP A 105 -3.69 3.64 8.05
CA ASP A 105 -4.43 4.82 7.60
C ASP A 105 -5.41 5.31 8.67
N THR A 106 -6.02 4.40 9.44
CA THR A 106 -6.84 4.75 10.60
C THR A 106 -6.01 5.49 11.65
N ALA A 107 -4.82 4.99 11.98
CA ALA A 107 -3.94 5.65 12.94
C ALA A 107 -3.48 7.02 12.43
N LYS A 108 -3.13 7.15 11.14
CA LYS A 108 -2.81 8.44 10.51
C LYS A 108 -3.98 9.42 10.61
N ALA A 109 -5.19 8.99 10.26
CA ALA A 109 -6.37 9.84 10.31
C ALA A 109 -6.76 10.22 11.75
N ALA A 110 -6.66 9.31 12.72
CA ALA A 110 -6.91 9.62 14.12
C ALA A 110 -5.88 10.61 14.66
N ASN A 111 -4.63 10.50 14.19
CA ASN A 111 -3.58 11.47 14.51
C ASN A 111 -3.89 12.86 13.94
N ILE A 112 -4.49 12.98 12.75
CA ILE A 112 -5.01 14.27 12.24
C ILE A 112 -6.02 14.85 13.23
N VAL A 113 -7.04 14.08 13.60
CA VAL A 113 -8.14 14.51 14.49
C VAL A 113 -7.61 14.93 15.86
N VAL A 114 -6.70 14.17 16.43
CA VAL A 114 -6.06 14.47 17.72
C VAL A 114 -5.18 15.71 17.64
N SER A 115 -4.32 15.84 16.63
CA SER A 115 -3.39 16.96 16.53
C SER A 115 -4.07 18.27 16.15
N GLU A 116 -5.05 18.21 15.27
CA GLU A 116 -5.82 19.39 14.85
C GLU A 116 -6.81 19.85 15.93
N ASP A 117 -7.06 19.02 16.94
CA ASP A 117 -8.00 19.27 18.04
C ASP A 117 -9.43 19.51 17.52
N THR A 118 -9.93 18.54 16.76
CA THR A 118 -11.27 18.55 16.19
C THR A 118 -11.87 17.13 16.22
N ASP A 119 -13.11 16.99 15.77
CA ASP A 119 -13.78 15.70 15.50
C ASP A 119 -14.28 15.62 14.03
N ASP A 120 -13.95 16.62 13.21
CA ASP A 120 -14.32 16.69 11.80
C ASP A 120 -13.09 16.48 10.91
N LEU A 121 -12.79 15.21 10.63
CA LEU A 121 -11.72 14.80 9.74
C LEU A 121 -11.90 15.41 8.33
N MET A 122 -13.13 15.63 7.86
CA MET A 122 -13.40 16.01 6.47
C MET A 122 -12.88 17.40 6.08
N LYS A 123 -12.63 18.27 7.08
CA LYS A 123 -11.96 19.56 6.87
C LYS A 123 -10.59 19.41 6.19
N PHE A 124 -9.91 18.29 6.45
CA PHE A 124 -8.53 18.05 6.02
C PHE A 124 -8.41 17.23 4.74
N ARG A 125 -9.52 16.91 4.07
CA ARG A 125 -9.51 16.13 2.82
C ARG A 125 -8.67 16.80 1.73
N GLY A 126 -7.93 16.00 0.96
CA GLY A 126 -7.06 16.49 -0.10
C GLY A 126 -5.62 16.72 0.36
N ALA A 127 -4.89 17.55 -0.38
CA ALA A 127 -3.46 17.79 -0.18
C ALA A 127 -3.18 18.98 0.75
N ASP A 128 -2.26 18.78 1.69
CA ASP A 128 -1.62 19.76 2.56
C ASP A 128 -2.58 20.73 3.28
N ARG A 129 -3.64 20.16 3.86
CA ARG A 129 -4.62 20.91 4.65
C ARG A 129 -4.34 20.96 6.15
N LEU A 130 -3.36 20.20 6.63
CA LEU A 130 -3.00 20.17 8.06
C LEU A 130 -2.32 21.48 8.47
N THR A 131 -2.72 22.01 9.62
CA THR A 131 -2.19 23.27 10.17
C THR A 131 -1.24 23.05 11.34
N LYS A 132 -1.32 21.90 12.02
CA LYS A 132 -0.53 21.56 13.21
C LYS A 132 0.40 20.36 12.99
N PRO A 133 1.49 20.23 13.77
CA PRO A 133 2.29 19.01 13.80
C PRO A 133 1.48 17.81 14.28
N THR A 134 1.71 16.64 13.68
CA THR A 134 1.14 15.36 14.12
C THR A 134 1.90 14.82 15.33
N ARG A 135 1.26 13.95 16.12
CA ARG A 135 1.90 13.19 17.20
C ARG A 135 2.82 12.12 16.62
N PRO A 136 3.86 11.66 17.35
CA PRO A 136 4.68 10.55 16.88
C PRO A 136 3.83 9.32 16.53
N LEU A 137 4.14 8.72 15.38
CA LEU A 137 3.46 7.53 14.86
C LEU A 137 4.50 6.45 14.55
N PHE A 138 4.35 5.30 15.18
CA PHE A 138 5.19 4.12 14.99
C PHE A 138 4.39 3.05 14.26
N VAL A 139 4.96 2.41 13.24
CA VAL A 139 4.19 1.48 12.38
C VAL A 139 4.90 0.13 12.27
N ALA A 140 4.15 -0.95 12.49
CA ALA A 140 4.58 -2.32 12.25
C ALA A 140 3.63 -2.99 11.25
N PRO A 141 3.97 -3.02 9.95
CA PRO A 141 3.10 -3.59 8.94
C PRO A 141 2.99 -5.11 9.09
N THR A 142 1.76 -5.65 8.99
CA THR A 142 1.49 -7.11 9.03
C THR A 142 1.19 -7.69 7.65
N THR A 143 1.19 -6.83 6.62
CA THR A 143 1.07 -7.19 5.21
C THR A 143 2.21 -6.55 4.43
N ALA A 144 2.75 -7.27 3.43
CA ALA A 144 3.73 -6.73 2.50
C ALA A 144 3.02 -6.31 1.20
N GLY A 145 2.47 -5.09 1.17
CA GLY A 145 1.72 -4.58 0.02
C GLY A 145 1.66 -3.07 -0.10
N THR A 146 0.92 -2.43 0.83
CA THR A 146 0.48 -1.04 0.67
C THR A 146 1.60 0.00 0.79
N GLY A 147 2.68 -0.33 1.51
CA GLY A 147 3.75 0.62 1.83
C GLY A 147 3.30 1.80 2.70
N SER A 148 2.11 1.72 3.33
CA SER A 148 1.55 2.85 4.10
C SER A 148 2.44 3.26 5.28
N GLU A 149 3.31 2.37 5.75
CA GLU A 149 4.31 2.66 6.77
C GLU A 149 5.36 3.72 6.35
N VAL A 150 5.44 4.08 5.07
CA VAL A 150 6.35 5.11 4.54
C VAL A 150 5.65 6.19 3.72
N THR A 151 4.36 6.07 3.46
CA THR A 151 3.64 7.01 2.60
C THR A 151 3.14 8.24 3.38
N LEU A 152 3.01 9.35 2.66
CA LEU A 152 2.41 10.60 3.13
C LEU A 152 0.88 10.66 2.96
N VAL A 153 0.24 9.52 2.65
CA VAL A 153 -1.18 9.40 2.33
C VAL A 153 -1.90 8.58 3.39
N ALA A 154 -3.15 8.93 3.68
CA ALA A 154 -4.13 8.08 4.35
C ALA A 154 -5.42 8.06 3.54
N VAL A 155 -6.03 6.88 3.38
CA VAL A 155 -7.31 6.71 2.69
C VAL A 155 -8.38 6.23 3.67
N ILE A 156 -9.44 7.02 3.83
CA ILE A 156 -10.54 6.74 4.76
C ILE A 156 -11.86 6.71 4.00
N ASN A 157 -12.70 5.73 4.28
CA ASN A 157 -14.01 5.61 3.67
C ASN A 157 -15.01 6.59 4.32
N ASN A 158 -15.61 7.44 3.50
CA ASN A 158 -16.78 8.22 3.90
C ASN A 158 -18.04 7.38 3.59
N THR A 159 -18.53 6.68 4.62
CA THR A 159 -19.69 5.79 4.52
C THR A 159 -20.99 6.52 4.18
N GLU A 160 -21.13 7.80 4.55
CA GLU A 160 -22.32 8.61 4.23
C GLU A 160 -22.35 8.99 2.74
N ALA A 161 -21.19 9.33 2.18
CA ALA A 161 -21.05 9.73 0.79
C ALA A 161 -20.74 8.54 -0.16
N GLY A 162 -20.44 7.36 0.38
CA GLY A 162 -20.08 6.17 -0.39
C GLY A 162 -18.78 6.29 -1.18
N VAL A 163 -17.84 7.13 -0.72
CA VAL A 163 -16.58 7.43 -1.44
C VAL A 163 -15.37 7.33 -0.52
N LYS A 164 -14.25 6.86 -1.07
CA LYS A 164 -12.95 6.90 -0.38
C LYS A 164 -12.36 8.30 -0.45
N MET A 165 -11.89 8.79 0.69
CA MET A 165 -11.33 10.13 0.88
C MET A 165 -9.83 10.01 1.07
N ALA A 166 -9.05 10.72 0.26
CA ALA A 166 -7.60 10.79 0.42
C ALA A 166 -7.19 12.02 1.25
N PHE A 167 -6.25 11.81 2.15
CA PHE A 167 -5.56 12.82 2.95
C PHE A 167 -4.08 12.72 2.64
N THR A 168 -3.49 13.81 2.17
CA THR A 168 -2.11 13.82 1.65
C THR A 168 -1.36 14.93 2.36
N SER A 169 -0.33 14.59 3.13
CA SER A 169 0.58 15.59 3.71
C SER A 169 1.89 14.95 4.19
N PRO A 170 3.05 15.62 4.04
CA PRO A 170 4.32 15.20 4.64
C PRO A 170 4.22 14.92 6.15
N ARG A 171 3.28 15.58 6.85
CA ARG A 171 3.02 15.39 8.28
C ARG A 171 2.38 14.02 8.61
N LEU A 172 1.89 13.28 7.63
CA LEU A 172 1.33 11.94 7.82
C LEU A 172 2.38 10.83 7.80
N CYS A 173 3.61 11.13 7.37
CA CYS A 173 4.70 10.17 7.41
C CYS A 173 4.94 9.69 8.85
N PRO A 174 5.02 8.37 9.09
CA PRO A 174 5.38 7.85 10.39
C PRO A 174 6.74 8.34 10.89
N THR A 175 6.90 8.39 12.21
CA THR A 175 8.17 8.65 12.86
C THR A 175 9.15 7.50 12.61
N ALA A 176 8.67 6.25 12.73
CA ALA A 176 9.46 5.07 12.41
C ALA A 176 8.59 3.90 11.93
N ALA A 177 9.17 3.08 11.05
CA ALA A 177 8.58 1.85 10.52
C ALA A 177 9.44 0.63 10.91
N PHE A 178 8.80 -0.42 11.43
CA PHE A 178 9.43 -1.64 11.93
C PHE A 178 9.11 -2.82 11.01
N ILE A 179 10.03 -3.10 10.09
CA ILE A 179 9.90 -4.17 9.09
C ILE A 179 10.43 -5.47 9.69
N ASP A 180 9.59 -6.12 10.48
CA ASP A 180 9.89 -7.35 11.21
C ASP A 180 9.19 -8.56 10.54
N PRO A 181 9.93 -9.58 10.07
CA PRO A 181 9.32 -10.70 9.35
C PRO A 181 8.30 -11.45 10.20
N ARG A 182 8.45 -11.47 11.54
CA ARG A 182 7.52 -12.12 12.47
C ARG A 182 6.10 -11.61 12.33
N MET A 183 5.93 -10.34 11.93
CA MET A 183 4.63 -9.68 11.76
C MET A 183 3.86 -10.15 10.53
N THR A 184 4.50 -10.89 9.62
CA THR A 184 3.89 -11.35 8.36
C THR A 184 3.82 -12.88 8.23
N LEU A 185 4.42 -13.65 9.16
CA LEU A 185 4.47 -15.12 9.10
C LEU A 185 3.11 -15.81 9.19
N THR A 186 2.10 -15.13 9.71
CA THR A 186 0.73 -15.64 9.85
C THR A 186 -0.18 -15.18 8.70
N CYS A 187 0.31 -14.32 7.80
CA CYS A 187 -0.47 -13.80 6.69
C CYS A 187 -0.87 -14.93 5.73
N PRO A 188 -2.18 -15.16 5.47
CA PRO A 188 -2.66 -16.23 4.61
C PRO A 188 -2.09 -16.16 3.19
N PRO A 189 -1.95 -17.30 2.47
CA PRO A 189 -1.40 -17.33 1.12
C PRO A 189 -2.12 -16.41 0.13
N LYS A 190 -3.46 -16.38 0.14
CA LYS A 190 -4.25 -15.53 -0.77
C LYS A 190 -4.08 -14.04 -0.49
N ILE A 191 -3.99 -13.65 0.78
CA ILE A 191 -3.72 -12.25 1.17
C ILE A 191 -2.30 -11.88 0.79
N THR A 192 -1.32 -12.76 1.07
CA THR A 192 0.08 -12.59 0.66
C THR A 192 0.21 -12.37 -0.85
N ALA A 193 -0.49 -13.18 -1.65
CA ALA A 193 -0.52 -13.05 -3.10
C ALA A 193 -1.11 -11.71 -3.55
N ALA A 194 -2.28 -11.33 -3.03
CA ALA A 194 -2.94 -10.08 -3.38
C ALA A 194 -2.11 -8.85 -2.99
N THR A 195 -1.58 -8.80 -1.77
CA THR A 195 -0.75 -7.67 -1.31
C THR A 195 0.61 -7.65 -2.00
N GLY A 196 1.20 -8.79 -2.35
CA GLY A 196 2.44 -8.81 -3.10
C GLY A 196 2.29 -8.29 -4.54
N MET A 197 1.16 -8.60 -5.19
CA MET A 197 0.82 -8.03 -6.50
C MET A 197 0.49 -6.55 -6.43
N ASP A 198 -0.10 -6.09 -5.32
CA ASP A 198 -0.30 -4.67 -5.02
C ASP A 198 1.05 -3.91 -4.97
N ALA A 199 2.01 -4.40 -4.18
CA ALA A 199 3.36 -3.85 -4.14
C ALA A 199 4.07 -3.88 -5.51
N LEU A 200 3.86 -4.94 -6.29
CA LEU A 200 4.42 -5.03 -7.64
C LEU A 200 3.81 -3.96 -8.57
N THR A 201 2.50 -3.74 -8.45
CA THR A 201 1.77 -2.71 -9.19
C THR A 201 2.29 -1.32 -8.82
N HIS A 202 2.43 -1.01 -7.52
CA HIS A 202 3.04 0.24 -7.04
C HIS A 202 4.40 0.50 -7.70
N ALA A 203 5.29 -0.50 -7.66
CA ALA A 203 6.63 -0.34 -8.21
C ALA A 203 6.63 -0.15 -9.73
N ILE A 204 5.80 -0.90 -10.46
CA ILE A 204 5.70 -0.81 -11.92
C ILE A 204 5.09 0.54 -12.34
N GLU A 205 3.98 0.96 -11.74
CA GLU A 205 3.34 2.24 -12.08
C GLU A 205 4.24 3.43 -11.74
N ALA A 206 4.90 3.41 -10.57
CA ALA A 206 5.87 4.43 -10.19
C ALA A 206 7.06 4.52 -11.17
N TYR A 207 7.40 3.42 -11.85
CA TYR A 207 8.50 3.40 -12.80
C TYR A 207 8.14 3.98 -14.18
N TYR A 208 6.86 4.01 -14.57
CA TYR A 208 6.47 4.55 -15.87
C TYR A 208 5.63 5.83 -15.81
N CYS A 209 5.13 6.23 -14.64
CA CYS A 209 4.31 7.43 -14.43
C CYS A 209 5.03 8.73 -14.82
N LEU A 210 4.26 9.81 -14.94
CA LEU A 210 4.76 11.13 -15.34
C LEU A 210 5.71 11.77 -14.32
N GLN A 211 5.59 11.43 -13.03
CA GLN A 211 6.44 11.97 -11.95
C GLN A 211 7.63 11.07 -11.59
N LYS A 212 7.94 10.05 -12.41
CA LYS A 212 9.12 9.19 -12.19
C LYS A 212 10.38 10.04 -12.02
N ASN A 213 11.25 9.61 -11.11
CA ASN A 213 12.51 10.29 -10.83
C ASN A 213 13.61 9.28 -10.47
N PRO A 214 14.90 9.64 -10.61
CA PRO A 214 16.00 8.68 -10.45
C PRO A 214 16.03 7.95 -9.10
N ILE A 215 15.57 8.60 -8.02
CA ILE A 215 15.51 7.97 -6.68
C ILE A 215 14.38 6.94 -6.64
N SER A 216 13.18 7.34 -7.05
CA SER A 216 12.02 6.45 -7.10
C SER A 216 12.22 5.28 -8.07
N ASP A 217 12.91 5.51 -9.19
CA ASP A 217 13.27 4.48 -10.15
C ASP A 217 14.16 3.40 -9.52
N SER A 218 15.19 3.81 -8.77
CA SER A 218 16.08 2.88 -8.06
C SER A 218 15.31 2.06 -7.02
N LEU A 219 14.38 2.69 -6.30
CA LEU A 219 13.53 2.05 -5.30
C LEU A 219 12.53 1.08 -5.96
N ALA A 220 11.88 1.48 -7.04
CA ALA A 220 10.95 0.65 -7.81
C ALA A 220 11.64 -0.60 -8.38
N LEU A 221 12.82 -0.46 -9.00
CA LEU A 221 13.58 -1.62 -9.50
C LEU A 221 14.01 -2.55 -8.36
N THR A 222 14.39 -1.98 -7.21
CA THR A 222 14.72 -2.76 -6.00
C THR A 222 13.49 -3.52 -5.51
N ALA A 223 12.33 -2.87 -5.46
CA ALA A 223 11.07 -3.48 -5.08
C ALA A 223 10.70 -4.64 -6.00
N ILE A 224 10.72 -4.43 -7.32
CA ILE A 224 10.43 -5.48 -8.32
C ILE A 224 11.35 -6.69 -8.11
N ARG A 225 12.66 -6.47 -7.95
CA ARG A 225 13.62 -7.55 -7.73
C ARG A 225 13.34 -8.35 -6.45
N LEU A 226 13.02 -7.67 -5.35
CA LEU A 226 12.69 -8.31 -4.07
C LEU A 226 11.36 -9.07 -4.15
N ILE A 227 10.35 -8.50 -4.80
CA ILE A 227 9.03 -9.11 -4.93
C ILE A 227 9.09 -10.35 -5.83
N MET A 228 9.69 -10.23 -7.02
CA MET A 228 9.75 -11.32 -8.00
C MET A 228 10.52 -12.53 -7.47
N ARG A 229 11.53 -12.34 -6.60
CA ARG A 229 12.30 -13.45 -6.02
C ARG A 229 11.65 -14.13 -4.81
N SER A 230 10.65 -13.50 -4.20
CA SER A 230 10.15 -13.90 -2.88
C SER A 230 8.64 -14.12 -2.79
N LEU A 231 7.81 -13.47 -3.62
CA LEU A 231 6.35 -13.57 -3.53
C LEU A 231 5.85 -15.00 -3.60
N ILE A 232 6.29 -15.75 -4.60
CA ILE A 232 5.96 -17.16 -4.76
C ILE A 232 6.40 -17.98 -3.53
N LYS A 233 7.60 -17.74 -3.01
CA LYS A 233 8.12 -18.47 -1.85
C LYS A 233 7.28 -18.20 -0.60
N CYS A 234 6.83 -16.97 -0.40
CA CYS A 234 5.95 -16.63 0.72
C CYS A 234 4.57 -17.30 0.60
N VAL A 235 4.08 -17.50 -0.62
CA VAL A 235 2.79 -18.18 -0.85
C VAL A 235 2.92 -19.69 -0.70
N GLU A 236 4.02 -20.30 -1.18
CA GLU A 236 4.31 -21.72 -1.04
C GLU A 236 4.69 -22.10 0.41
N ASN A 237 5.47 -21.25 1.08
CA ASN A 237 5.90 -21.41 2.46
C ASN A 237 5.83 -20.07 3.22
N GLY A 238 4.68 -19.83 3.86
CA GLY A 238 4.44 -18.62 4.64
C GLY A 238 5.34 -18.42 5.86
N LYS A 239 6.18 -19.40 6.21
CA LYS A 239 7.13 -19.37 7.34
C LYS A 239 8.58 -19.09 6.94
N ASP A 240 8.87 -18.91 5.65
CA ASP A 240 10.19 -18.49 5.19
C ASP A 240 10.46 -17.03 5.59
N GLU A 241 11.16 -16.83 6.72
CA GLU A 241 11.45 -15.50 7.27
C GLU A 241 12.23 -14.62 6.31
N ASN A 242 13.15 -15.20 5.53
CA ASN A 242 13.95 -14.45 4.56
C ASN A 242 13.09 -13.96 3.38
N ALA A 243 12.25 -14.86 2.84
CA ALA A 243 11.32 -14.46 1.77
C ALA A 243 10.31 -13.41 2.28
N ARG A 244 9.84 -13.56 3.52
CA ARG A 244 8.91 -12.60 4.15
C ARG A 244 9.54 -11.24 4.38
N LEU A 245 10.80 -11.20 4.86
CA LEU A 245 11.56 -9.96 5.00
C LEU A 245 11.84 -9.30 3.65
N ASP A 246 12.18 -10.09 2.63
CA ASP A 246 12.34 -9.58 1.26
C ASP A 246 11.06 -8.98 0.72
N MET A 247 9.92 -9.67 0.88
CA MET A 247 8.62 -9.14 0.46
C MET A 247 8.28 -7.85 1.18
N ALA A 248 8.48 -7.79 2.50
CA ALA A 248 8.18 -6.60 3.30
C ALA A 248 9.07 -5.41 2.91
N ASN A 249 10.38 -5.63 2.69
CA ASN A 249 11.27 -4.59 2.17
C ASN A 249 10.95 -4.22 0.71
N GLY A 250 10.45 -5.15 -0.09
CA GLY A 250 9.97 -4.89 -1.44
C GLY A 250 8.76 -3.95 -1.44
N ALA A 251 7.77 -4.23 -0.59
CA ALA A 251 6.61 -3.37 -0.40
C ALA A 251 6.99 -1.99 0.17
N LEU A 252 7.92 -1.94 1.13
CA LEU A 252 8.47 -0.69 1.65
C LEU A 252 9.10 0.16 0.53
N ALA A 253 9.98 -0.45 -0.28
CA ALA A 253 10.66 0.25 -1.37
C ALA A 253 9.66 0.70 -2.45
N ALA A 254 8.63 -0.11 -2.75
CA ALA A 254 7.55 0.30 -3.63
C ALA A 254 6.79 1.50 -3.05
N GLY A 255 6.48 1.47 -1.75
CA GLY A 255 5.88 2.56 -0.97
C GLY A 255 6.64 3.87 -1.10
N MET A 256 7.95 3.84 -0.86
CA MET A 256 8.82 5.02 -1.00
C MET A 256 8.83 5.55 -2.44
N ALA A 257 8.80 4.66 -3.45
CA ALA A 257 8.79 5.04 -4.86
C ALA A 257 7.46 5.72 -5.26
N PHE A 258 6.33 5.05 -5.04
CA PHE A 258 5.03 5.57 -5.49
C PHE A 258 4.58 6.77 -4.67
N SER A 259 4.98 6.90 -3.40
CA SER A 259 4.69 8.10 -2.61
C SER A 259 5.37 9.36 -3.17
N ASN A 260 6.37 9.21 -4.05
CA ASN A 260 7.15 10.30 -4.64
C ASN A 260 7.09 10.38 -6.17
N SER A 261 6.50 9.37 -6.83
CA SER A 261 6.27 9.35 -8.29
C SER A 261 4.81 9.18 -8.67
N MET A 262 3.94 8.89 -7.70
CA MET A 262 2.54 8.51 -7.87
C MET A 262 2.36 7.16 -8.59
N VAL A 263 1.11 6.84 -8.89
CA VAL A 263 0.64 5.62 -9.57
C VAL A 263 -0.14 6.03 -10.82
N GLY A 264 -0.85 5.11 -11.48
CA GLY A 264 -1.48 5.38 -12.77
C GLY A 264 -2.86 4.72 -12.95
N VAL A 265 -3.12 4.30 -14.19
CA VAL A 265 -4.40 3.75 -14.61
C VAL A 265 -4.81 2.49 -13.84
N VAL A 266 -3.86 1.66 -13.39
CA VAL A 266 -4.17 0.44 -12.66
C VAL A 266 -4.81 0.79 -11.31
N HIS A 267 -4.18 1.66 -10.53
CA HIS A 267 -4.73 2.10 -9.26
C HIS A 267 -6.05 2.85 -9.41
N ALA A 268 -6.18 3.73 -10.41
CA ALA A 268 -7.43 4.45 -10.65
C ALA A 268 -8.62 3.51 -10.90
N LEU A 269 -8.41 2.48 -11.73
CA LEU A 269 -9.42 1.45 -11.99
C LEU A 269 -9.65 0.56 -10.77
N ALA A 270 -8.60 0.21 -10.03
CA ALA A 270 -8.69 -0.61 -8.82
C ALA A 270 -9.46 0.10 -7.69
N HIS A 271 -9.25 1.41 -7.49
CA HIS A 271 -10.01 2.22 -6.53
C HIS A 271 -11.50 2.23 -6.86
N ALA A 272 -11.85 2.50 -8.12
CA ALA A 272 -13.24 2.50 -8.59
C ALA A 272 -13.88 1.11 -8.46
N THR A 273 -13.15 0.05 -8.81
CA THR A 273 -13.61 -1.34 -8.70
C THR A 273 -13.87 -1.72 -7.24
N GLY A 274 -12.95 -1.37 -6.33
CA GLY A 274 -13.12 -1.60 -4.89
C GLY A 274 -14.25 -0.77 -4.29
N GLY A 275 -14.42 0.48 -4.71
CA GLY A 275 -15.50 1.35 -4.22
C GLY A 275 -16.90 0.88 -4.63
N ILE A 276 -17.07 0.41 -5.86
CA ILE A 276 -18.38 0.02 -6.41
C ILE A 276 -18.72 -1.45 -6.14
N CYS A 277 -17.74 -2.35 -6.22
CA CYS A 277 -17.96 -3.79 -6.18
C CYS A 277 -17.35 -4.46 -4.93
N HIS A 278 -16.72 -3.70 -4.03
CA HIS A 278 -16.07 -4.21 -2.82
C HIS A 278 -14.99 -5.29 -3.10
N VAL A 279 -14.38 -5.24 -4.29
CA VAL A 279 -13.23 -6.09 -4.61
C VAL A 279 -12.03 -5.65 -3.77
N PRO A 280 -11.34 -6.56 -3.07
CA PRO A 280 -10.15 -6.22 -2.31
C PRO A 280 -9.09 -5.53 -3.18
N HIS A 281 -8.50 -4.44 -2.68
CA HIS A 281 -7.59 -3.56 -3.43
C HIS A 281 -6.49 -4.30 -4.20
N GLY A 282 -5.69 -5.12 -3.49
CA GLY A 282 -4.61 -5.89 -4.13
C GLY A 282 -5.08 -6.92 -5.15
N VAL A 283 -6.33 -7.42 -5.03
CA VAL A 283 -6.92 -8.32 -6.05
C VAL A 283 -7.26 -7.53 -7.31
N ALA A 284 -7.87 -6.35 -7.17
CA ALA A 284 -8.17 -5.50 -8.31
C ALA A 284 -6.90 -5.06 -9.04
N ASN A 285 -5.87 -4.60 -8.29
CA ASN A 285 -4.56 -4.25 -8.85
C ASN A 285 -3.91 -5.45 -9.57
N ALA A 286 -3.93 -6.65 -8.99
CA ALA A 286 -3.37 -7.84 -9.61
C ALA A 286 -4.03 -8.18 -10.97
N ILE A 287 -5.35 -8.09 -11.05
CA ILE A 287 -6.12 -8.36 -12.29
C ILE A 287 -5.79 -7.30 -13.35
N LEU A 288 -5.79 -6.03 -12.95
CA LEU A 288 -5.75 -4.89 -13.88
C LEU A 288 -4.32 -4.53 -14.35
N LEU A 289 -3.29 -4.90 -13.59
CA LEU A 289 -1.90 -4.56 -13.87
C LEU A 289 -1.44 -4.85 -15.32
N PRO A 290 -1.58 -6.08 -15.86
CA PRO A 290 -1.09 -6.35 -17.22
C PRO A 290 -1.82 -5.52 -18.28
N TYR A 291 -3.10 -5.22 -18.07
CA TYR A 291 -3.90 -4.42 -19.02
C TYR A 291 -3.59 -2.92 -18.92
N GLY A 292 -3.28 -2.40 -17.73
CA GLY A 292 -2.78 -1.03 -17.56
C GLY A 292 -1.39 -0.84 -18.17
N MET A 293 -0.51 -1.85 -18.08
CA MET A 293 0.76 -1.84 -18.79
C MET A 293 0.56 -1.85 -20.31
N GLU A 294 -0.36 -2.67 -20.83
CA GLU A 294 -0.71 -2.71 -22.26
C GLU A 294 -1.25 -1.36 -22.75
N ASN A 295 -2.12 -0.72 -21.96
CA ASN A 295 -2.64 0.60 -22.30
C ASN A 295 -1.51 1.61 -22.52
N ASN A 296 -0.47 1.60 -21.69
CA ASN A 296 0.59 2.59 -21.75
C ASN A 296 1.71 2.26 -22.76
N LEU A 297 1.60 1.18 -23.56
CA LEU A 297 2.65 0.77 -24.49
C LEU A 297 2.97 1.84 -25.54
N ASP A 298 1.96 2.52 -26.07
CA ASP A 298 2.15 3.51 -27.14
C ASP A 298 3.07 4.65 -26.71
N MET A 299 2.96 5.08 -25.44
CA MET A 299 3.76 6.17 -24.87
C MET A 299 4.99 5.69 -24.07
N ARG A 300 5.00 4.44 -23.60
CA ARG A 300 5.99 3.92 -22.63
C ARG A 300 6.61 2.57 -22.96
N ALA A 301 6.48 2.05 -24.19
CA ALA A 301 7.12 0.78 -24.57
C ALA A 301 8.61 0.71 -24.19
N GLY A 302 9.38 1.76 -24.46
CA GLY A 302 10.80 1.83 -24.07
C GLY A 302 11.02 1.72 -22.56
N VAL A 303 10.25 2.45 -21.76
CA VAL A 303 10.36 2.44 -20.29
C VAL A 303 9.89 1.11 -19.70
N ILE A 304 8.81 0.52 -20.24
CA ILE A 304 8.33 -0.80 -19.82
C ILE A 304 9.34 -1.88 -20.22
N ALA A 305 10.03 -1.75 -21.35
CA ALA A 305 11.09 -2.65 -21.76
C ALA A 305 12.29 -2.67 -20.79
N GLU A 306 12.56 -1.58 -20.09
CA GLU A 306 13.59 -1.50 -19.06
C GLU A 306 13.26 -2.36 -17.83
N LEU A 307 11.98 -2.71 -17.61
CA LEU A 307 11.54 -3.59 -16.52
C LEU A 307 11.79 -5.08 -16.82
N ALA A 308 11.95 -5.46 -18.08
CA ALA A 308 12.08 -6.86 -18.50
C ALA A 308 13.21 -7.62 -17.79
N PRO A 309 14.43 -7.07 -17.59
CA PRO A 309 15.49 -7.75 -16.84
C PRO A 309 15.15 -8.04 -15.37
N HIS A 310 14.17 -7.34 -14.81
CA HIS A 310 13.76 -7.45 -13.40
C HIS A 310 12.51 -8.30 -13.21
N LEU A 311 11.65 -8.39 -14.22
CA LEU A 311 10.42 -9.17 -14.22
C LEU A 311 10.61 -10.57 -14.81
N CYS A 312 11.37 -10.71 -15.89
CA CYS A 312 11.49 -11.97 -16.61
C CYS A 312 12.49 -12.92 -15.92
N SER A 313 12.12 -14.19 -15.77
CA SER A 313 13.04 -15.23 -15.30
C SER A 313 14.11 -15.60 -16.34
N VAL A 314 13.86 -15.29 -17.62
CA VAL A 314 14.78 -15.50 -18.74
C VAL A 314 15.01 -14.14 -19.42
N PRO A 315 16.26 -13.77 -19.76
CA PRO A 315 16.54 -12.50 -20.43
C PRO A 315 15.74 -12.32 -21.73
N ALA A 316 14.89 -11.30 -21.76
CA ALA A 316 14.12 -10.95 -22.94
C ALA A 316 15.04 -10.48 -24.08
N GLN A 317 14.82 -11.01 -25.28
CA GLN A 317 15.57 -10.66 -26.50
C GLN A 317 14.75 -9.72 -27.40
N GLY A 318 15.42 -9.06 -28.34
CA GLY A 318 14.78 -8.16 -29.32
C GLY A 318 14.77 -6.69 -28.89
N GLY A 319 14.01 -5.88 -29.64
CA GLY A 319 13.87 -4.45 -29.41
C GLY A 319 12.89 -4.12 -28.28
N ASP A 320 12.68 -2.84 -28.03
CA ASP A 320 11.88 -2.34 -26.92
C ASP A 320 10.46 -2.91 -26.91
N ALA A 321 9.80 -2.97 -28.07
CA ALA A 321 8.44 -3.53 -28.16
C ALA A 321 8.38 -5.00 -27.72
N GLN A 322 9.33 -5.85 -28.15
CA GLN A 322 9.37 -7.26 -27.73
C GLN A 322 9.68 -7.40 -26.23
N ARG A 323 10.61 -6.60 -25.71
CA ARG A 323 10.97 -6.63 -24.29
C ARG A 323 9.82 -6.11 -23.40
N ALA A 324 9.10 -5.09 -23.81
CA ALA A 324 7.91 -4.60 -23.11
C ALA A 324 6.81 -5.66 -23.05
N GLN A 325 6.56 -6.35 -24.16
CA GLN A 325 5.62 -7.47 -24.19
C GLN A 325 6.05 -8.62 -23.27
N ALA A 326 7.35 -8.93 -23.22
CA ALA A 326 7.88 -9.95 -22.32
C ALA A 326 7.70 -9.57 -20.84
N ALA A 327 7.88 -8.28 -20.49
CA ALA A 327 7.62 -7.77 -19.15
C ALA A 327 6.14 -7.95 -18.73
N ILE A 328 5.20 -7.62 -19.63
CA ILE A 328 3.76 -7.83 -19.42
C ILE A 328 3.45 -9.32 -19.26
N GLN A 329 4.05 -10.17 -20.10
CA GLN A 329 3.86 -11.62 -20.01
C GLN A 329 4.36 -12.18 -18.67
N ALA A 330 5.50 -11.69 -18.15
CA ALA A 330 6.01 -12.12 -16.85
C ALA A 330 5.03 -11.79 -15.69
N VAL A 331 4.31 -10.68 -15.77
CA VAL A 331 3.23 -10.34 -14.82
C VAL A 331 2.04 -11.30 -14.97
N ARG A 332 1.65 -11.64 -16.20
CA ARG A 332 0.58 -12.63 -16.47
C ARG A 332 0.99 -14.02 -15.95
N ASP A 333 2.23 -14.42 -16.12
CA ASP A 333 2.76 -15.70 -15.63
C ASP A 333 2.79 -15.75 -14.09
N MET A 334 3.17 -14.64 -13.45
CA MET A 334 3.14 -14.50 -11.98
C MET A 334 1.71 -14.66 -11.45
N THR A 335 0.74 -13.92 -12.00
CA THR A 335 -0.67 -14.01 -11.58
C THR A 335 -1.26 -15.39 -11.82
N ALA A 336 -0.97 -16.02 -12.97
CA ALA A 336 -1.37 -17.40 -13.26
C ALA A 336 -0.79 -18.41 -12.24
N LYS A 337 0.48 -18.25 -11.85
CA LYS A 337 1.10 -19.09 -10.82
C LYS A 337 0.45 -18.88 -9.46
N LEU A 338 0.17 -17.64 -9.07
CA LEU A 338 -0.52 -17.32 -7.82
C LEU A 338 -1.96 -17.85 -7.78
N ASN A 339 -2.68 -17.78 -8.91
CA ASN A 339 -4.00 -18.40 -9.05
C ASN A 339 -3.92 -19.91 -8.77
N LYS A 340 -2.98 -20.61 -9.40
CA LYS A 340 -2.78 -22.05 -9.17
C LYS A 340 -2.43 -22.40 -7.71
N LEU A 341 -1.65 -21.55 -7.04
CA LEU A 341 -1.19 -21.81 -5.68
C LEU A 341 -2.24 -21.48 -4.60
N CYS A 342 -3.02 -20.43 -4.76
CA CYS A 342 -3.88 -19.90 -3.69
C CYS A 342 -5.24 -19.35 -4.15
N GLY A 343 -5.61 -19.52 -5.42
CA GLY A 343 -6.87 -19.05 -5.97
C GLY A 343 -6.99 -17.52 -6.04
N LEU A 344 -5.87 -16.82 -6.28
CA LEU A 344 -5.89 -15.40 -6.62
C LEU A 344 -6.69 -15.21 -7.94
N PRO A 345 -7.76 -14.41 -7.97
CA PRO A 345 -8.56 -14.16 -9.18
C PRO A 345 -7.71 -13.66 -10.37
N LEU A 346 -8.04 -14.11 -11.59
CA LEU A 346 -7.38 -13.66 -12.82
C LEU A 346 -8.20 -12.65 -13.60
N LYS A 347 -9.52 -12.64 -13.39
CA LYS A 347 -10.47 -11.75 -14.06
C LYS A 347 -11.38 -11.06 -13.08
N LEU A 348 -12.00 -9.97 -13.52
CA LEU A 348 -12.99 -9.23 -12.72
C LEU A 348 -14.21 -10.11 -12.38
N SER A 349 -14.65 -10.99 -13.28
CA SER A 349 -15.74 -11.94 -13.02
C SER A 349 -15.39 -12.92 -11.89
N ASP A 350 -14.13 -13.37 -11.81
CA ASP A 350 -13.65 -14.28 -10.76
C ASP A 350 -13.66 -13.60 -9.37
N ALA A 351 -13.57 -12.28 -9.36
CA ALA A 351 -13.62 -11.44 -8.16
C ALA A 351 -15.05 -10.98 -7.81
N GLY A 352 -16.09 -11.46 -8.52
CA GLY A 352 -17.48 -11.15 -8.24
C GLY A 352 -18.01 -9.86 -8.87
N VAL A 353 -17.27 -9.25 -9.81
CA VAL A 353 -17.74 -8.08 -10.56
C VAL A 353 -18.76 -8.52 -11.61
N ALA A 354 -19.94 -7.89 -11.61
CA ALA A 354 -20.95 -8.09 -12.64
C ALA A 354 -20.67 -7.21 -13.87
N ARG A 355 -20.96 -7.73 -15.07
CA ARG A 355 -20.64 -7.06 -16.35
C ARG A 355 -21.32 -5.69 -16.50
N ASP A 356 -22.51 -5.53 -15.93
CA ASP A 356 -23.27 -4.27 -15.94
C ASP A 356 -22.65 -3.17 -15.07
N LYS A 357 -21.66 -3.50 -14.22
CA LYS A 357 -20.93 -2.52 -13.39
C LYS A 357 -19.75 -1.88 -14.11
N LEU A 358 -19.27 -2.43 -15.23
CA LEU A 358 -18.04 -1.96 -15.88
C LEU A 358 -18.14 -0.49 -16.32
N GLU A 359 -19.29 -0.06 -16.84
CA GLU A 359 -19.50 1.36 -17.19
C GLU A 359 -19.43 2.29 -15.98
N ALA A 360 -19.99 1.86 -14.84
CA ALA A 360 -19.98 2.67 -13.62
C ALA A 360 -18.55 2.78 -13.07
N ILE A 361 -17.77 1.70 -13.12
CA ILE A 361 -16.35 1.69 -12.75
C ILE A 361 -15.55 2.62 -13.64
N ALA A 362 -15.71 2.54 -14.97
CA ALA A 362 -15.02 3.40 -15.92
C ALA A 362 -15.33 4.90 -15.71
N LYS A 363 -16.60 5.24 -15.45
CA LYS A 363 -17.02 6.63 -15.17
C LYS A 363 -16.51 7.15 -13.82
N ALA A 364 -16.35 6.27 -12.84
CA ALA A 364 -15.79 6.66 -11.54
C ALA A 364 -14.27 6.85 -11.62
N SER A 365 -13.55 5.98 -12.33
CA SER A 365 -12.08 5.98 -12.39
C SER A 365 -11.50 7.23 -13.04
N ILE A 366 -12.20 7.86 -14.00
CA ILE A 366 -11.70 9.07 -14.68
C ILE A 366 -11.53 10.29 -13.75
N ASN A 367 -12.15 10.26 -12.57
CA ASN A 367 -12.02 11.32 -11.56
C ASN A 367 -10.99 10.99 -10.48
N ASP A 368 -10.29 9.86 -10.60
CA ASP A 368 -9.25 9.47 -9.65
C ASP A 368 -7.96 10.28 -9.90
N GLY A 369 -7.39 10.82 -8.82
CA GLY A 369 -6.17 11.63 -8.89
C GLY A 369 -4.97 10.88 -9.50
N ALA A 370 -4.92 9.54 -9.40
CA ALA A 370 -3.87 8.72 -9.99
C ALA A 370 -3.74 8.91 -11.50
N LEU A 371 -4.85 9.12 -12.23
CA LEU A 371 -4.81 9.31 -13.68
C LEU A 371 -4.09 10.58 -14.11
N THR A 372 -3.99 11.58 -13.23
CA THR A 372 -3.20 12.81 -13.48
C THR A 372 -1.74 12.48 -13.80
N TYR A 373 -1.24 11.37 -13.25
CA TYR A 373 0.15 10.95 -13.38
C TYR A 373 0.33 9.77 -14.35
N ASN A 374 -0.76 9.28 -14.94
CA ASN A 374 -0.69 8.24 -15.96
C ASN A 374 -0.04 8.81 -17.24
N PRO A 375 0.88 8.09 -17.90
CA PRO A 375 1.58 8.58 -19.09
C PRO A 375 0.68 8.92 -20.26
N GLU A 376 -0.42 8.18 -20.38
CA GLU A 376 -1.43 8.37 -21.40
C GLU A 376 -2.71 8.95 -20.79
N HIS A 377 -3.34 9.88 -21.49
CA HIS A 377 -4.62 10.40 -21.06
C HIS A 377 -5.71 9.33 -21.23
N VAL A 378 -6.30 8.87 -20.13
CA VAL A 378 -7.30 7.80 -20.13
C VAL A 378 -8.71 8.41 -20.19
N THR A 379 -9.44 8.18 -21.28
CA THR A 379 -10.87 8.53 -21.35
C THR A 379 -11.74 7.46 -20.68
N ALA A 380 -13.03 7.76 -20.46
CA ALA A 380 -13.98 6.77 -19.98
C ALA A 380 -14.12 5.56 -20.94
N ALA A 381 -13.94 5.78 -22.25
CA ALA A 381 -13.97 4.71 -23.24
C ALA A 381 -12.71 3.82 -23.14
N ASP A 382 -11.53 4.41 -22.89
CA ASP A 382 -10.30 3.65 -22.65
C ASP A 382 -10.39 2.84 -21.36
N ALA A 383 -10.86 3.46 -20.28
CA ALA A 383 -11.11 2.79 -19.01
C ALA A 383 -12.07 1.59 -19.18
N LEU A 384 -13.18 1.78 -19.92
CA LEU A 384 -14.12 0.70 -20.22
C LEU A 384 -13.46 -0.41 -21.03
N ARG A 385 -12.68 -0.08 -22.06
CA ARG A 385 -11.94 -1.06 -22.88
C ARG A 385 -10.98 -1.90 -22.03
N ILE A 386 -10.23 -1.28 -21.12
CA ILE A 386 -9.33 -1.99 -20.19
C ILE A 386 -10.14 -2.96 -19.31
N LEU A 387 -11.25 -2.49 -18.75
CA LEU A 387 -12.13 -3.31 -17.91
C LEU A 387 -12.74 -4.49 -18.68
N GLU A 388 -13.13 -4.29 -19.94
CA GLU A 388 -13.65 -5.36 -20.81
C GLU A 388 -12.60 -6.41 -21.15
N GLN A 389 -11.33 -6.02 -21.32
CA GLN A 389 -10.21 -6.94 -21.53
C GLN A 389 -9.89 -7.77 -20.27
N ALA A 390 -10.15 -7.20 -19.09
CA ALA A 390 -9.93 -7.80 -17.78
C ALA A 390 -11.12 -8.61 -17.23
N PHE A 391 -12.25 -8.63 -17.94
CA PHE A 391 -13.46 -9.38 -17.59
C PHE A 391 -13.42 -10.84 -18.09
#